data_AF-A0A350UFI7-F1
#
_entry.id   AF-A0A350UFI7-F1
#
_cell.length_a   1.000
_cell.length_b   1.000
_cell.length_c   1.000
_cell.angle_alpha   90.00
_cell.angle_beta   90.00
_cell.angle_gamma   90.00
#
_symmetry.space_group_name_H-M   'P 1'
#
loop_
_entity.id
_entity.type
_entity.pdbx_description
1 polymer ?
#
loop_
_entity_poly.entity_id
_entity_poly.type
_entity_poly.pdbx_seq_one_letter_code
_entity_poly.pdbx_strand_id
1 'polypeptide(L)'
;MQQPFSHKLHLKQVAGCEPCHTNAAKSTKAEDNLLPFETECVNCHHDIHIKEPRKTTVHQFNHELHQGVNPGPIIAAAIKSKTWLGTAKEMPKAVNTSNACVACHHDIEESDAITEATGKAHYPRMADCLTCHNQINPPESCKTCHDPGTKFRPADHTPEFVDSHAREGAIADKAACQSCHGRKFTCKGCH
;
A
#
# COMPACT_ATOMS: atom_id res chain seq x y z
N MET A 1 12.37 20.66 -17.29
CA MET A 1 12.01 19.38 -16.65
C MET A 1 11.75 19.66 -15.19
N GLN A 2 10.56 19.32 -14.67
CA GLN A 2 10.25 19.47 -13.25
C GLN A 2 11.03 18.40 -12.47
N GLN A 3 11.78 18.81 -11.45
CA GLN A 3 12.53 17.88 -10.61
C GLN A 3 11.56 17.08 -9.73
N PRO A 4 11.77 15.77 -9.52
CA PRO A 4 10.93 14.98 -8.63
C PRO A 4 11.08 15.46 -7.17
N PHE A 5 10.02 15.31 -6.38
CA PHE A 5 10.03 15.71 -4.98
C PHE A 5 10.82 14.72 -4.12
N SER A 6 11.71 15.21 -3.25
CA SER A 6 12.52 14.38 -2.34
C SER A 6 12.05 14.54 -0.90
N HIS A 7 11.44 13.49 -0.32
CA HIS A 7 11.14 13.47 1.11
C HIS A 7 12.42 13.51 1.94
N LYS A 8 13.45 12.78 1.50
CA LYS A 8 14.75 12.71 2.19
C LYS A 8 15.42 14.06 2.36
N LEU A 9 15.29 14.95 1.37
CA LEU A 9 15.80 16.32 1.48
C LEU A 9 14.91 17.16 2.39
N HIS A 10 13.59 17.18 2.15
CA HIS A 10 12.67 18.04 2.89
C HIS A 10 12.60 17.70 4.37
N LEU A 11 12.68 16.42 4.76
CA LEU A 11 12.70 15.99 6.16
C LEU A 11 13.93 16.46 6.95
N LYS A 12 14.98 16.96 6.28
CA LYS A 12 16.12 17.61 6.94
C LYS A 12 15.83 19.08 7.29
N GLN A 13 14.83 19.70 6.66
CA GLN A 13 14.45 21.10 6.91
C GLN A 13 13.11 21.22 7.65
N VAL A 14 12.19 20.29 7.42
CA VAL A 14 10.84 20.28 7.98
C VAL A 14 10.66 19.00 8.78
N ALA A 15 10.36 19.14 10.07
CA ALA A 15 10.14 18.01 10.95
C ALA A 15 8.72 17.46 10.79
N GLY A 16 8.61 16.14 10.61
CA GLY A 16 7.32 15.45 10.52
C GLY A 16 6.67 15.50 9.14
N CYS A 17 5.50 14.88 9.03
CA CYS A 17 4.74 14.76 7.79
C CYS A 17 3.59 15.78 7.72
N GLU A 18 3.07 16.16 8.88
CA GLU A 18 1.90 16.98 9.12
C GLU A 18 2.00 18.40 8.54
N PRO A 19 3.17 19.08 8.55
CA PRO A 19 3.27 20.41 7.95
C PRO A 19 2.95 20.44 6.46
N CYS A 20 3.14 19.33 5.75
CA CYS A 20 2.81 19.24 4.32
C CYS A 20 1.49 18.48 4.09
N HIS A 21 1.21 17.45 4.89
CA HIS A 21 0.02 16.60 4.77
C HIS A 21 -1.06 16.98 5.79
N THR A 22 -1.49 18.24 5.77
CA THR A 22 -2.30 18.87 6.82
C THR A 22 -3.66 18.22 7.07
N ASN A 23 -4.23 17.57 6.05
CA ASN A 23 -5.52 16.88 6.13
C ASN A 23 -5.41 15.38 6.42
N ALA A 24 -4.22 14.79 6.39
CA ALA A 24 -4.06 13.33 6.44
C ALA A 24 -4.65 12.71 7.71
N ALA A 25 -4.34 13.27 8.89
CA ALA A 25 -4.80 12.73 10.17
C ALA A 25 -6.33 12.77 10.36
N LYS A 26 -7.04 13.64 9.65
CA LYS A 26 -8.49 13.86 9.78
C LYS A 26 -9.30 13.24 8.64
N SER A 27 -8.63 12.64 7.66
CA SER A 27 -9.28 12.08 6.50
C SER A 27 -10.10 10.85 6.88
N THR A 28 -11.33 10.80 6.40
CA THR A 28 -12.26 9.69 6.66
C THR A 28 -12.53 8.86 5.43
N LYS A 29 -11.98 9.25 4.26
CA LYS A 29 -12.22 8.59 2.98
C LYS A 29 -10.94 8.40 2.18
N ALA A 30 -10.88 7.29 1.43
CA ALA A 30 -9.76 6.99 0.54
C ALA A 30 -9.66 7.94 -0.66
N GLU A 31 -10.76 8.62 -1.02
CA GLU A 31 -10.84 9.55 -2.15
C GLU A 31 -10.39 10.97 -1.82
N ASP A 32 -10.16 11.29 -0.54
CA ASP A 32 -9.71 12.61 -0.13
C ASP A 32 -8.33 12.93 -0.74
N ASN A 33 -8.14 14.15 -1.23
CA ASN A 33 -6.82 14.60 -1.67
C ASN A 33 -5.96 14.94 -0.44
N LEU A 34 -5.03 14.05 -0.12
CA LEU A 34 -4.09 14.19 1.00
C LEU A 34 -2.67 14.52 0.54
N LEU A 35 -2.50 14.89 -0.74
CA LEU A 35 -1.25 15.49 -1.19
C LEU A 35 -1.11 16.90 -0.59
N PRO A 36 0.12 17.39 -0.40
CA PRO A 36 0.34 18.78 -0.02
C PRO A 36 -0.28 19.72 -1.05
N PHE A 37 -0.84 20.82 -0.57
CA PHE A 37 -1.31 21.90 -1.45
C PHE A 37 -0.16 22.83 -1.80
N GLU A 38 -0.27 23.55 -2.93
CA GLU A 38 0.74 24.53 -3.35
C GLU A 38 0.99 25.59 -2.26
N THR A 39 -0.04 25.91 -1.45
CA THR A 39 0.05 26.83 -0.29
C THR A 39 1.09 26.40 0.74
N GLU A 40 1.33 25.09 0.92
CA GLU A 40 2.33 24.59 1.87
C GLU A 40 3.75 24.76 1.32
N CYS A 41 3.90 24.74 0.00
CA CYS A 41 5.20 24.87 -0.67
C CYS A 41 5.63 26.33 -0.85
N VAL A 42 4.67 27.24 -1.08
CA VAL A 42 4.98 28.64 -1.41
C VAL A 42 5.55 29.47 -0.27
N ASN A 43 5.54 28.92 0.95
CA ASN A 43 6.24 29.49 2.10
C ASN A 43 7.77 29.48 1.92
N CYS A 44 8.31 28.56 1.10
CA CYS A 44 9.74 28.42 0.84
C CYS A 44 10.09 28.48 -0.66
N HIS A 45 9.14 28.24 -1.56
CA HIS A 45 9.35 28.16 -3.00
C HIS A 45 8.47 29.16 -3.77
N HIS A 46 8.99 29.80 -4.81
CA HIS A 46 8.23 30.85 -5.51
C HIS A 46 7.26 30.33 -6.60
N ASP A 47 7.55 29.17 -7.18
CA ASP A 47 6.75 28.59 -8.26
C ASP A 47 6.78 27.07 -8.14
N ILE A 48 5.66 26.49 -7.73
CA ILE A 48 5.49 25.05 -7.55
C ILE A 48 4.13 24.67 -8.11
N HIS A 49 4.13 23.68 -8.98
CA HIS A 49 2.91 23.04 -9.44
C HIS A 49 2.86 21.59 -8.97
N ILE A 50 1.79 21.24 -8.26
CA ILE A 50 1.53 19.87 -7.81
C ILE A 50 0.42 19.30 -8.68
N LYS A 51 0.69 18.16 -9.30
CA LYS A 51 -0.33 17.47 -10.09
C LYS A 51 -1.42 16.90 -9.20
N GLU A 52 -2.65 16.88 -9.72
CA GLU A 52 -3.77 16.21 -9.08
C GLU A 52 -3.46 14.76 -8.74
N PRO A 53 -3.98 14.24 -7.60
CA PRO A 53 -3.79 12.86 -7.21
C PRO A 53 -4.43 11.93 -8.24
N ARG A 54 -3.86 10.74 -8.38
CA ARG A 54 -4.48 9.69 -9.19
C ARG A 54 -5.62 9.04 -8.45
N LYS A 55 -6.66 8.68 -9.20
CA LYS A 55 -7.76 7.87 -8.68
C LYS A 55 -7.22 6.53 -8.17
N THR A 56 -7.61 6.18 -6.96
CA THR A 56 -7.34 4.88 -6.34
C THR A 56 -8.52 3.94 -6.62
N THR A 57 -8.25 2.63 -6.59
CA THR A 57 -9.30 1.59 -6.60
C THR A 57 -9.69 1.16 -5.20
N VAL A 58 -9.00 1.65 -4.17
CA VAL A 58 -9.38 1.51 -2.77
C VAL A 58 -10.37 2.62 -2.48
N HIS A 59 -11.61 2.29 -2.15
CA HIS A 59 -12.66 3.26 -1.86
C HIS A 59 -12.93 3.40 -0.36
N GLN A 60 -12.58 2.36 0.43
CA GLN A 60 -12.87 2.31 1.86
C GLN A 60 -11.56 2.30 2.65
N PHE A 61 -11.16 3.49 3.10
CA PHE A 61 -10.06 3.70 4.04
C PHE A 61 -10.31 4.99 4.82
N ASN A 62 -10.00 4.98 6.12
CA ASN A 62 -10.23 6.10 7.03
C ASN A 62 -8.96 6.32 7.86
N HIS A 63 -8.22 7.39 7.59
CA HIS A 63 -7.00 7.72 8.33
C HIS A 63 -7.29 8.05 9.80
N GLU A 64 -8.39 8.74 10.09
CA GLU A 64 -8.78 9.13 11.45
C GLU A 64 -8.93 7.91 12.38
N LEU A 65 -9.44 6.78 11.88
CA LEU A 65 -9.52 5.53 12.64
C LEU A 65 -8.18 4.81 12.78
N HIS A 66 -7.25 4.99 11.83
CA HIS A 66 -5.96 4.31 11.81
C HIS A 66 -4.84 5.10 12.49
N GLN A 67 -5.00 6.41 12.72
CA GLN A 67 -3.96 7.27 13.32
C GLN A 67 -3.54 6.82 14.73
N GLY A 68 -4.44 6.18 15.49
CA GLY A 68 -4.17 5.66 16.83
C GLY A 68 -3.48 4.30 16.87
N VAL A 69 -3.22 3.71 15.71
CA VAL A 69 -2.59 2.40 15.57
C VAL A 69 -1.23 2.58 14.90
N ASN A 70 -0.17 2.13 15.56
CA ASN A 70 1.11 1.91 14.89
C ASN A 70 1.20 0.45 14.46
N PRO A 71 0.97 0.11 13.18
CA PRO A 71 0.98 -1.27 12.74
C PRO A 71 2.39 -1.84 12.59
N GLY A 72 3.44 -1.02 12.67
CA GLY A 72 4.82 -1.42 12.40
C GLY A 72 5.27 -2.66 13.17
N PRO A 73 5.14 -2.72 14.51
CA PRO A 73 5.47 -3.91 15.28
C PRO A 73 4.63 -5.14 14.90
N ILE A 74 3.35 -4.95 14.55
CA ILE A 74 2.42 -6.04 14.20
C ILE A 74 2.81 -6.64 12.84
N ILE A 75 3.07 -5.79 11.84
CA ILE A 75 3.52 -6.22 10.51
C ILE A 75 4.89 -6.86 10.61
N ALA A 76 5.83 -6.28 11.38
CA ALA A 76 7.15 -6.86 11.60
C ALA A 76 7.06 -8.26 12.23
N ALA A 77 6.19 -8.45 13.23
CA ALA A 77 5.93 -9.75 13.83
C ALA A 77 5.34 -10.73 12.81
N ALA A 78 4.40 -10.29 11.96
CA ALA A 78 3.80 -11.11 10.92
C ALA A 78 4.80 -11.51 9.82
N ILE A 79 5.73 -10.63 9.45
CA ILE A 79 6.81 -10.97 8.52
C ILE A 79 7.73 -12.03 9.16
N LYS A 80 8.13 -11.82 10.42
CA LYS A 80 9.02 -12.73 11.17
C LYS A 80 8.40 -14.12 11.37
N SER A 81 7.12 -14.19 11.74
CA SER A 81 6.36 -15.44 11.88
C SER A 81 5.98 -16.04 10.53
N LYS A 82 6.35 -15.37 9.42
CA LYS A 82 5.97 -15.70 8.07
C LYS A 82 4.45 -15.81 7.93
N THR A 83 3.64 -15.02 8.65
CA THR A 83 2.16 -14.93 8.51
C THR A 83 1.68 -13.79 7.61
N TRP A 84 2.55 -12.82 7.31
CA TRP A 84 2.30 -11.75 6.33
C TRP A 84 2.09 -12.34 4.92
N LEU A 85 1.08 -11.84 4.19
CA LEU A 85 0.60 -12.46 2.93
C LEU A 85 1.19 -11.84 1.65
N GLY A 86 2.20 -10.99 1.78
CA GLY A 86 2.88 -10.38 0.63
C GLY A 86 4.03 -11.23 0.10
N THR A 87 4.53 -10.85 -1.07
CA THR A 87 5.67 -11.48 -1.73
C THR A 87 7.01 -10.90 -1.23
N ALA A 88 8.12 -11.60 -1.51
CA ALA A 88 9.45 -11.09 -1.17
C ALA A 88 9.77 -9.75 -1.87
N LYS A 89 9.27 -9.54 -3.09
CA LYS A 89 9.42 -8.29 -3.84
C LYS A 89 8.70 -7.12 -3.18
N GLU A 90 7.60 -7.41 -2.49
CA GLU A 90 6.79 -6.43 -1.78
C GLU A 90 7.29 -6.20 -0.35
N MET A 91 8.32 -6.89 0.14
CA MET A 91 8.71 -6.75 1.53
C MET A 91 9.26 -5.34 1.83
N PRO A 92 8.77 -4.62 2.86
CA PRO A 92 9.34 -3.33 3.25
C PRO A 92 10.79 -3.50 3.70
N LYS A 93 11.64 -2.49 3.45
CA LYS A 93 13.00 -2.50 4.01
C LYS A 93 12.97 -2.16 5.50
N ALA A 94 12.15 -1.19 5.89
CA ALA A 94 11.90 -0.82 7.27
C ALA A 94 10.39 -0.85 7.58
N VAL A 95 10.02 -1.48 8.70
CA VAL A 95 8.61 -1.62 9.12
C VAL A 95 8.42 -1.44 10.62
N ASN A 96 9.41 -1.81 11.44
CA ASN A 96 9.35 -1.61 12.88
C ASN A 96 9.88 -0.21 13.24
N THR A 97 9.00 0.78 13.15
CA THR A 97 9.29 2.20 13.36
C THR A 97 8.32 2.78 14.40
N SER A 98 8.76 3.81 15.12
CA SER A 98 7.89 4.56 16.05
C SER A 98 7.01 5.59 15.35
N ASN A 99 7.31 5.94 14.10
CA ASN A 99 6.50 6.85 13.31
C ASN A 99 5.35 6.07 12.65
N ALA A 100 4.11 6.34 13.09
CA ALA A 100 2.92 5.63 12.60
C ALA A 100 2.65 5.87 11.10
N CYS A 101 3.04 7.02 10.56
CA CYS A 101 2.91 7.31 9.12
C CYS A 101 3.79 6.35 8.31
N VAL A 102 5.07 6.22 8.66
CA VAL A 102 6.03 5.40 7.89
C VAL A 102 5.91 3.90 8.17
N ALA A 103 5.22 3.51 9.24
CA ALA A 103 4.81 2.12 9.48
C ALA A 103 3.85 1.58 8.40
N CYS A 104 3.09 2.49 7.77
CA CYS A 104 2.19 2.23 6.66
C CYS A 104 2.81 2.68 5.33
N HIS A 105 3.40 3.88 5.32
CA HIS A 105 4.03 4.48 4.17
C HIS A 105 5.50 4.10 4.07
N HIS A 106 5.73 2.84 3.72
CA HIS A 106 7.05 2.21 3.78
C HIS A 106 8.11 2.98 3.02
N ASP A 107 9.27 3.14 3.65
CA ASP A 107 10.51 3.66 3.05
C ASP A 107 10.38 5.09 2.46
N ILE A 108 9.30 5.82 2.73
CA ILE A 108 9.02 7.13 2.12
C ILE A 108 10.00 8.21 2.58
N GLU A 109 10.45 8.13 3.83
CA GLU A 109 11.38 9.08 4.43
C GLU A 109 12.76 9.09 3.73
N GLU A 110 13.14 7.94 3.17
CA GLU A 110 14.40 7.77 2.42
C GLU A 110 14.23 8.03 0.91
N SER A 111 13.05 8.43 0.46
CA SER A 111 12.80 8.66 -0.96
C SER A 111 13.44 9.95 -1.45
N ASP A 112 14.40 9.80 -2.36
CA ASP A 112 15.01 10.91 -3.10
C ASP A 112 14.15 11.44 -4.25
N ALA A 113 13.18 10.65 -4.74
CA ALA A 113 12.37 11.02 -5.89
C ALA A 113 10.98 10.38 -5.86
N ILE A 114 9.97 11.19 -5.57
CA ILE A 114 8.57 10.86 -5.76
C ILE A 114 8.14 11.30 -7.16
N THR A 115 7.80 10.31 -7.95
CA THR A 115 7.21 10.46 -9.28
C THR A 115 5.92 9.68 -9.34
N GLU A 116 5.23 9.79 -10.46
CA GLU A 116 4.12 8.90 -10.75
C GLU A 116 4.54 7.41 -10.73
N ALA A 117 5.73 7.05 -11.21
CA ALA A 117 6.14 5.65 -11.21
C ALA A 117 6.50 5.14 -9.81
N THR A 118 7.12 5.99 -8.98
CA THR A 118 7.75 5.58 -7.71
C THR A 118 6.85 5.77 -6.49
N GLY A 119 5.94 6.75 -6.50
CA GLY A 119 5.13 7.09 -5.33
C GLY A 119 4.29 5.92 -4.81
N LYS A 120 3.76 5.07 -5.71
CA LYS A 120 2.94 3.90 -5.32
C LYS A 120 3.71 2.87 -4.49
N ALA A 121 5.05 2.80 -4.63
CA ALA A 121 5.87 1.86 -3.88
C ALA A 121 5.87 2.15 -2.37
N HIS A 122 5.51 3.38 -1.99
CA HIS A 122 5.46 3.85 -0.61
C HIS A 122 4.05 3.83 -0.01
N TYR A 123 3.05 3.29 -0.70
CA TYR A 123 1.74 3.06 -0.11
C TYR A 123 1.71 1.75 0.70
N PRO A 124 0.81 1.66 1.70
CA PRO A 124 0.53 0.40 2.36
C PRO A 124 0.18 -0.68 1.34
N ARG A 125 0.71 -1.87 1.55
CA ARG A 125 0.39 -3.03 0.73
C ARG A 125 -0.86 -3.68 1.27
N MET A 126 -1.59 -4.38 0.41
CA MET A 126 -2.76 -5.14 0.84
C MET A 126 -2.39 -6.14 1.96
N ALA A 127 -1.21 -6.75 1.88
CA ALA A 127 -0.70 -7.66 2.91
C ALA A 127 -0.53 -6.99 4.30
N ASP A 128 -0.28 -5.68 4.35
CA ASP A 128 -0.19 -4.92 5.60
C ASP A 128 -1.58 -4.82 6.22
N CYS A 129 -2.59 -4.42 5.43
CA CYS A 129 -3.99 -4.36 5.86
C CYS A 129 -4.47 -5.73 6.35
N LEU A 130 -4.17 -6.78 5.60
CA LEU A 130 -4.56 -8.16 5.89
C LEU A 130 -3.85 -8.76 7.11
N THR A 131 -2.87 -8.06 7.70
CA THR A 131 -2.27 -8.50 8.97
C THR A 131 -3.27 -8.38 10.12
N CYS A 132 -4.12 -7.35 10.09
CA CYS A 132 -5.20 -7.15 11.07
C CYS A 132 -6.58 -7.50 10.49
N HIS A 133 -6.83 -7.15 9.22
CA HIS A 133 -8.09 -7.39 8.50
C HIS A 133 -8.02 -8.69 7.68
N ASN A 134 -7.79 -9.82 8.35
CA ASN A 134 -7.39 -11.08 7.70
C ASN A 134 -8.55 -11.96 7.17
N GLN A 135 -9.79 -11.45 7.17
CA GLN A 135 -10.95 -12.21 6.68
C GLN A 135 -11.05 -12.13 5.15
N ILE A 136 -10.41 -13.09 4.48
CA ILE A 136 -10.33 -13.14 3.02
C ILE A 136 -11.34 -14.16 2.50
N ASN A 137 -12.41 -13.68 1.88
CA ASN A 137 -13.45 -14.47 1.22
C ASN A 137 -13.85 -13.79 -0.10
N PRO A 138 -13.07 -13.98 -1.18
CA PRO A 138 -13.35 -13.36 -2.47
C PRO A 138 -14.63 -13.93 -3.11
N PRO A 139 -15.38 -13.11 -3.88
CA PRO A 139 -15.08 -11.72 -4.20
C PRO A 139 -15.61 -10.71 -3.17
N GLU A 140 -16.46 -11.13 -2.23
CA GLU A 140 -17.19 -10.20 -1.36
C GLU A 140 -16.28 -9.43 -0.40
N SER A 141 -15.29 -10.10 0.21
CA SER A 141 -14.35 -9.41 1.10
C SER A 141 -13.50 -8.35 0.37
N CYS A 142 -13.27 -8.51 -0.94
CA CYS A 142 -12.47 -7.56 -1.73
C CYS A 142 -13.19 -6.21 -1.85
N LYS A 143 -14.53 -6.26 -2.01
CA LYS A 143 -15.40 -5.08 -2.16
C LYS A 143 -15.51 -4.27 -0.86
N THR A 144 -15.09 -4.82 0.27
CA THR A 144 -15.04 -4.10 1.54
C THR A 144 -14.02 -2.96 1.51
N CYS A 145 -12.90 -3.13 0.79
CA CYS A 145 -11.85 -2.12 0.70
C CYS A 145 -11.82 -1.45 -0.68
N HIS A 146 -12.12 -2.21 -1.73
CA HIS A 146 -11.97 -1.78 -3.11
C HIS A 146 -13.31 -1.49 -3.79
N ASP A 147 -13.27 -0.67 -4.84
CA ASP A 147 -14.42 -0.42 -5.70
C ASP A 147 -15.01 -1.72 -6.25
N PRO A 148 -16.35 -1.93 -6.19
CA PRO A 148 -17.00 -3.13 -6.70
C PRO A 148 -16.76 -3.41 -8.19
N GLY A 149 -16.46 -2.37 -8.98
CA GLY A 149 -16.10 -2.49 -10.39
C GLY A 149 -14.67 -2.97 -10.66
N THR A 150 -13.84 -3.11 -9.62
CA THR A 150 -12.44 -3.53 -9.76
C THR A 150 -12.36 -4.99 -10.20
N LYS A 151 -11.61 -5.25 -11.27
CA LYS A 151 -11.34 -6.60 -11.75
C LYS A 151 -10.15 -7.19 -11.00
N PHE A 152 -10.41 -7.99 -9.97
CA PHE A 152 -9.36 -8.62 -9.15
C PHE A 152 -8.78 -9.90 -9.75
N ARG A 153 -9.51 -10.56 -10.66
CA ARG A 153 -9.06 -11.81 -11.28
C ARG A 153 -7.81 -11.53 -12.12
N PRO A 154 -6.66 -12.14 -11.79
CA PRO A 154 -5.44 -11.95 -12.57
C PRO A 154 -5.63 -12.44 -14.02
N ALA A 155 -4.86 -11.86 -14.95
CA ALA A 155 -4.96 -12.17 -16.37
C ALA A 155 -4.58 -13.63 -16.71
N ASP A 156 -3.74 -14.25 -15.87
CA ASP A 156 -3.31 -15.64 -16.01
C ASP A 156 -4.37 -16.66 -15.58
N HIS A 157 -5.47 -16.25 -14.95
CA HIS A 157 -6.57 -17.14 -14.55
C HIS A 157 -7.47 -17.48 -15.74
N THR A 158 -6.90 -18.08 -16.78
CA THR A 158 -7.61 -18.63 -17.95
C THR A 158 -8.22 -19.99 -17.61
N PRO A 159 -9.14 -20.53 -18.44
CA PRO A 159 -9.66 -21.88 -18.25
C PRO A 159 -8.56 -22.96 -18.15
N GLU A 160 -7.47 -22.81 -18.89
CA GLU A 160 -6.34 -23.75 -18.95
C GLU A 160 -5.36 -23.59 -17.77
N PHE A 161 -5.48 -22.51 -17.00
CA PHE A 161 -4.66 -22.29 -15.80
C PHE A 161 -4.84 -23.42 -14.79
N VAL A 162 -6.08 -23.88 -14.64
CA VAL A 162 -6.50 -24.96 -13.74
C VAL A 162 -5.64 -26.22 -13.94
N ASP A 163 -5.25 -26.53 -15.17
CA ASP A 163 -4.43 -27.70 -15.50
C ASP A 163 -2.92 -27.41 -15.59
N SER A 164 -2.54 -26.16 -15.86
CA SER A 164 -1.16 -25.78 -16.15
C SER A 164 -0.39 -25.22 -14.96
N HIS A 165 -1.08 -24.65 -13.97
CA HIS A 165 -0.45 -23.97 -12.82
C HIS A 165 0.31 -24.93 -11.88
N ALA A 166 -0.03 -26.22 -11.90
CA ALA A 166 0.63 -27.25 -11.11
C ALA A 166 1.95 -27.75 -11.73
N ARG A 167 2.23 -27.40 -13.00
CA ARG A 167 3.48 -27.79 -13.67
C ARG A 167 4.67 -27.10 -13.02
N GLU A 168 5.80 -27.80 -12.99
CA GLU A 168 7.05 -27.23 -12.49
C GLU A 168 7.41 -25.96 -13.28
N GLY A 169 7.75 -24.88 -12.57
CA GLY A 169 8.08 -23.59 -13.17
C GLY A 169 6.89 -22.78 -13.72
N ALA A 170 5.65 -23.28 -13.67
CA ALA A 170 4.48 -22.56 -14.18
C ALA A 170 4.11 -21.34 -13.33
N ILE A 171 4.42 -21.35 -12.03
CA ILE A 171 4.20 -20.22 -11.11
C ILE A 171 5.55 -19.80 -10.53
N ALA A 172 5.95 -18.56 -10.80
CA ALA A 172 7.20 -18.01 -10.29
C ALA A 172 7.18 -17.79 -8.77
N ASP A 173 6.04 -17.37 -8.22
CA ASP A 173 5.88 -17.16 -6.78
C ASP A 173 4.47 -17.57 -6.30
N LYS A 174 4.38 -18.73 -5.63
CA LYS A 174 3.12 -19.21 -5.05
C LYS A 174 2.65 -18.38 -3.86
N ALA A 175 3.50 -17.52 -3.26
CA ALA A 175 3.10 -16.62 -2.19
C ALA A 175 2.10 -15.56 -2.71
N ALA A 176 2.19 -15.17 -3.98
CA ALA A 176 1.27 -14.23 -4.60
C ALA A 176 -0.20 -14.74 -4.60
N CYS A 177 -0.42 -16.05 -4.52
CA CYS A 177 -1.76 -16.63 -4.43
C CYS A 177 -2.38 -16.43 -3.03
N GLN A 178 -1.55 -16.29 -1.99
CA GLN A 178 -2.00 -16.34 -0.61
C GLN A 178 -2.77 -15.10 -0.18
N SER A 179 -2.54 -13.96 -0.83
CA SER A 179 -3.25 -12.72 -0.56
C SER A 179 -4.73 -12.78 -0.96
N CYS A 180 -5.07 -13.67 -1.91
CA CYS A 180 -6.45 -13.88 -2.38
C CYS A 180 -7.05 -15.19 -1.88
N HIS A 181 -6.27 -16.26 -1.79
CA HIS A 181 -6.74 -17.61 -1.42
C HIS A 181 -6.39 -18.02 0.01
N GLY A 182 -5.69 -17.17 0.76
CA GLY A 182 -5.16 -17.51 2.07
C GLY A 182 -4.04 -18.55 2.01
N ARG A 183 -3.66 -19.09 3.17
CA ARG A 183 -2.55 -20.05 3.32
C ARG A 183 -2.97 -21.51 3.30
N LYS A 184 -4.24 -21.78 3.63
CA LYS A 184 -4.83 -23.12 3.62
C LYS A 184 -5.54 -23.38 2.30
N PHE A 185 -4.88 -23.06 1.17
CA PHE A 185 -5.41 -23.44 -0.13
C PHE A 185 -5.19 -24.95 -0.32
N THR A 186 -6.24 -25.66 -0.73
CA THR A 186 -6.18 -27.07 -1.11
C THR A 186 -6.65 -27.16 -2.55
N CYS A 187 -6.24 -28.20 -3.29
CA CYS A 187 -6.68 -28.38 -4.68
C CYS A 187 -8.21 -28.37 -4.79
N LYS A 188 -8.91 -28.93 -3.79
CA LYS A 188 -10.39 -28.93 -3.69
C LYS A 188 -11.02 -27.55 -3.40
N GLY A 189 -10.22 -26.56 -3.03
CA GLY A 189 -10.68 -25.19 -2.81
C GLY A 189 -10.76 -24.36 -4.10
N CYS A 190 -10.18 -24.87 -5.19
CA CYS A 190 -10.11 -24.20 -6.49
C CYS A 190 -10.74 -25.01 -7.64
N HIS A 191 -10.81 -26.34 -7.49
CA HIS A 191 -11.48 -27.30 -8.39
C HIS A 191 -12.69 -27.92 -7.69
#